data_AF-A0A151GEV0-F1
#
_entry.id   AF-A0A151GEV0-F1
#
_cell.length_a   1.000
_cell.length_b   1.000
_cell.length_c   1.000
_cell.angle_alpha   90.00
_cell.angle_beta   90.00
_cell.angle_gamma   90.00
#
_symmetry.space_group_name_H-M   'P 1'
#
loop_
_entity.id
_entity.type
_entity.pdbx_description
1 polymer ?
#
loop_
_entity_poly.entity_id
_entity_poly.type
_entity_poly.pdbx_seq_one_letter_code
_entity_poly.pdbx_strand_id
1 'polypeptide(L)'
;MSTTVAPTKTLATYKYELKGEPEQPHHHRPAPPYAFRQQAISVTLDGPAIFALALTLVLALHFLGSHITEILVGLVPVLALVRNDYQNFINLGPGGTPSTFAGYVRVSWLRLWAIRDPFSPPKPDPCRPPGRGILARQSLPYRAGPRPLVAGIAPQRQIDQHGARQCYLSLRRTMERLSWHSPAKFGTERSCLEKHGLALFVRHPLRTNCQGEVCHVHDSDHSMHMCLHPDDIREILCKGWGQRHPLARKHWLLQMPVSPDFVMVYAPRGKPDPDPAASLWLVLRAPPPRRRARNRIRTSPDLA
;
A
#
# COMPACT_ATOMS: atom_id res chain seq x y z
N MET A 1 -66.85 24.61 -23.96
CA MET A 1 -65.49 25.18 -23.87
C MET A 1 -64.92 24.76 -22.51
N SER A 2 -64.13 23.69 -22.49
CA SER A 2 -63.48 23.19 -21.26
C SER A 2 -62.19 23.96 -21.02
N THR A 3 -62.08 24.58 -19.85
CA THR A 3 -60.87 25.25 -19.39
C THR A 3 -60.27 24.42 -18.25
N THR A 4 -59.19 23.72 -18.56
CA THR A 4 -58.42 22.90 -17.62
C THR A 4 -57.54 23.79 -16.75
N VAL A 5 -57.75 23.75 -15.44
CA VAL A 5 -56.86 24.31 -14.41
C VAL A 5 -56.08 23.15 -13.79
N ALA A 6 -54.75 23.20 -13.88
CA ALA A 6 -53.86 22.24 -13.23
C ALA A 6 -53.49 22.72 -11.81
N PRO A 7 -53.46 21.84 -10.79
CA PRO A 7 -52.88 22.19 -9.50
C PRO A 7 -51.49 21.55 -9.28
N THR A 8 -50.57 22.43 -8.90
CA THR A 8 -49.42 22.36 -7.98
C THR A 8 -48.99 21.00 -7.43
N LYS A 9 -47.73 20.62 -7.67
CA LYS A 9 -47.03 19.47 -7.05
C LYS A 9 -46.51 19.83 -5.66
N THR A 10 -46.99 19.12 -4.64
CA THR A 10 -46.48 19.14 -3.26
C THR A 10 -45.28 18.19 -3.13
N LEU A 11 -44.19 18.67 -2.51
CA LEU A 11 -43.00 17.87 -2.14
C LEU A 11 -43.35 16.82 -1.08
N ALA A 12 -43.07 15.54 -1.35
CA ALA A 12 -43.14 14.47 -0.36
C ALA A 12 -41.77 14.27 0.31
N THR A 13 -41.73 14.49 1.62
CA THR A 13 -40.60 14.20 2.51
C THR A 13 -40.54 12.69 2.78
N TYR A 14 -39.50 12.01 2.32
CA TYR A 14 -39.27 10.59 2.65
C TYR A 14 -38.46 10.48 3.95
N LYS A 15 -39.13 10.01 5.00
CA LYS A 15 -38.56 9.65 6.31
C LYS A 15 -38.07 8.20 6.21
N TYR A 16 -36.76 7.97 6.25
CA TYR A 16 -36.21 6.60 6.35
C TYR A 16 -36.14 6.19 7.82
N GLU A 17 -36.94 5.19 8.16
CA GLU A 17 -37.00 4.55 9.47
C GLU A 17 -35.93 3.44 9.51
N LEU A 18 -34.94 3.57 10.40
CA LEU A 18 -33.93 2.53 10.64
C LEU A 18 -34.58 1.40 11.47
N LYS A 19 -34.84 0.25 10.85
CA LYS A 19 -35.20 -0.98 11.55
C LYS A 19 -33.91 -1.77 11.81
N GLY A 20 -33.55 -1.95 13.08
CA GLY A 20 -32.39 -2.74 13.49
C GLY A 20 -32.57 -4.21 13.13
N GLU A 21 -31.55 -4.81 12.52
CA GLU A 21 -31.47 -6.25 12.32
C GLU A 21 -31.03 -6.97 13.61
N PRO A 22 -31.56 -8.17 13.90
CA PRO A 22 -31.14 -8.96 15.04
C PRO A 22 -29.80 -9.66 14.78
N GLU A 23 -28.95 -9.73 15.82
CA GLU A 23 -27.69 -10.47 15.82
C GLU A 23 -27.93 -11.96 15.52
N GLN A 24 -27.30 -12.47 14.45
CA GLN A 24 -27.22 -13.91 14.16
C GLN A 24 -25.88 -14.50 14.63
N PRO A 25 -25.85 -15.76 15.11
CA PRO A 25 -24.66 -16.37 15.71
C PRO A 25 -23.58 -16.69 14.67
N HIS A 26 -22.33 -16.68 15.14
CA HIS A 26 -21.08 -16.89 14.40
C HIS A 26 -21.07 -18.18 13.54
N HIS A 27 -21.51 -18.08 12.29
CA HIS A 27 -21.09 -19.01 11.24
C HIS A 27 -19.77 -18.53 10.62
N HIS A 28 -18.82 -19.46 10.47
CA HIS A 28 -17.57 -19.27 9.73
C HIS A 28 -17.89 -18.73 8.32
N ARG A 29 -17.76 -17.41 8.15
CA ARG A 29 -17.89 -16.76 6.86
C ARG A 29 -16.65 -17.11 6.05
N PRO A 30 -16.76 -17.74 4.87
CA PRO A 30 -15.61 -17.93 4.01
C PRO A 30 -14.97 -16.57 3.75
N ALA A 31 -13.64 -16.53 3.80
CA ALA A 31 -12.89 -15.30 3.57
C ALA A 31 -13.34 -14.67 2.25
N PRO A 32 -13.51 -13.33 2.19
CA PRO A 32 -13.95 -12.68 0.96
C PRO A 32 -13.01 -13.08 -0.19
N PRO A 33 -13.51 -13.12 -1.45
CA PRO A 33 -12.77 -13.61 -2.61
C PRO A 33 -11.47 -12.85 -2.95
N TYR A 34 -11.12 -11.82 -2.17
CA TYR A 34 -9.92 -10.99 -2.28
C TYR A 34 -8.93 -11.18 -1.11
N ALA A 35 -9.17 -12.14 -0.21
CA ALA A 35 -8.27 -12.39 0.92
C ALA A 35 -6.97 -13.05 0.44
N PHE A 36 -5.85 -12.33 0.55
CA PHE A 36 -4.53 -12.88 0.32
C PHE A 36 -4.28 -14.05 1.27
N ARG A 37 -4.01 -15.23 0.72
CA ARG A 37 -3.72 -16.43 1.51
C ARG A 37 -2.21 -16.52 1.73
N GLN A 38 -1.76 -16.20 2.94
CA GLN A 38 -0.40 -16.49 3.40
C GLN A 38 -0.46 -17.73 4.29
N GLN A 39 0.25 -18.79 3.90
CA GLN A 39 0.28 -20.04 4.66
C GLN A 39 1.58 -20.15 5.44
N ALA A 40 1.45 -20.28 6.76
CA ALA A 40 2.56 -20.73 7.59
C ALA A 40 2.93 -22.16 7.18
N ILE A 41 4.23 -22.48 7.20
CA ILE A 41 4.65 -23.87 7.02
C ILE A 41 4.22 -24.65 8.26
N SER A 42 3.39 -25.66 8.07
CA SER A 42 2.99 -26.59 9.11
C SER A 42 3.11 -28.00 8.56
N VAL A 43 3.91 -28.83 9.22
CA VAL A 43 4.05 -30.25 8.90
C VAL A 43 3.37 -31.02 10.03
N THR A 44 2.27 -31.69 9.71
CA THR A 44 1.56 -32.59 10.63
C THR A 44 1.85 -34.02 10.20
N LEU A 45 2.43 -34.82 11.10
CA LEU A 45 2.70 -36.23 10.87
C LEU A 45 1.74 -37.05 11.73
N ASP A 46 0.93 -37.90 11.09
CA ASP A 46 0.11 -38.89 11.78
C ASP A 46 0.89 -40.20 12.00
N GLY A 47 0.32 -41.12 12.77
CA GLY A 47 0.96 -42.40 13.09
C GLY A 47 1.48 -43.14 11.84
N PRO A 48 0.65 -43.40 10.82
CA PRO A 48 1.09 -44.02 9.58
C PRO A 48 2.21 -43.25 8.86
N ALA A 49 2.14 -41.92 8.78
CA ALA A 49 3.17 -41.11 8.16
C ALA A 49 4.51 -41.22 8.91
N ILE A 50 4.49 -41.26 10.24
CA ILE A 50 5.70 -41.46 11.06
C ILE A 50 6.33 -42.83 10.74
N PHE A 51 5.53 -43.90 10.73
CA PHE A 51 6.03 -45.25 10.39
C PHE A 51 6.60 -45.32 8.97
N ALA A 52 5.90 -44.75 7.98
CA ALA A 52 6.36 -44.72 6.60
C ALA A 52 7.66 -43.92 6.43
N LEU A 53 7.78 -42.77 7.10
CA LEU A 53 8.98 -41.93 7.08
C LEU A 53 10.17 -42.66 7.72
N ALA A 54 9.96 -43.29 8.88
CA ALA A 54 10.99 -44.07 9.56
C ALA A 54 11.47 -45.26 8.71
N LEU A 55 10.53 -46.02 8.11
CA LEU A 55 10.87 -47.13 7.23
C LEU A 55 11.64 -46.65 6.00
N THR A 56 11.20 -45.56 5.38
CA THR A 56 11.86 -44.96 4.22
C THR A 56 13.28 -44.50 4.56
N LEU A 57 13.49 -43.93 5.73
CA LEU A 57 14.81 -43.51 6.20
C LEU A 57 15.74 -44.72 6.41
N VAL A 58 15.25 -45.80 7.04
CA VAL A 58 16.03 -47.04 7.23
C VAL A 58 16.41 -47.67 5.89
N LEU A 59 15.46 -47.74 4.95
CA LEU A 59 15.71 -48.25 3.60
C LEU A 59 16.72 -47.35 2.86
N ALA A 60 16.58 -46.03 2.94
CA ALA A 60 17.52 -45.09 2.32
C ALA A 60 18.93 -45.24 2.88
N LEU A 61 19.09 -45.36 4.20
CA LEU A 61 20.40 -45.60 4.82
C LEU A 61 21.03 -46.91 4.33
N HIS A 62 20.22 -47.96 4.18
CA HIS A 62 20.71 -49.28 3.77
C HIS A 62 21.08 -49.35 2.29
N PHE A 63 20.27 -48.76 1.40
CA PHE A 63 20.45 -48.90 -0.05
C PHE A 63 21.20 -47.73 -0.70
N LEU A 64 21.08 -46.50 -0.18
CA LEU A 64 21.72 -45.29 -0.73
C LEU A 64 22.94 -44.85 0.08
N GLY A 65 23.13 -45.39 1.29
CA GLY A 65 24.21 -45.01 2.20
C GLY A 65 23.92 -43.75 3.01
N SER A 66 24.76 -43.49 4.03
CA SER A 66 24.56 -42.40 4.99
C SER A 66 24.66 -41.01 4.37
N HIS A 67 25.70 -40.73 3.58
CA HIS A 67 25.94 -39.39 3.01
C HIS A 67 24.81 -38.91 2.10
N ILE A 68 24.30 -39.77 1.22
CA ILE A 68 23.19 -39.41 0.33
C ILE A 68 21.92 -39.19 1.15
N THR A 69 21.67 -40.05 2.13
CA THR A 69 20.50 -39.94 3.01
C THR A 69 20.53 -38.64 3.83
N GLU A 70 21.68 -38.27 4.39
CA GLU A 70 21.88 -37.02 5.12
C GLU A 70 21.58 -35.79 4.25
N ILE A 71 22.07 -35.78 3.00
CA ILE A 71 21.78 -34.71 2.03
C ILE A 71 20.27 -34.62 1.76
N LEU A 72 19.60 -35.75 1.52
CA LEU A 72 18.16 -35.77 1.24
C LEU A 72 17.34 -35.28 2.44
N VAL A 73 17.68 -35.73 3.65
CA VAL A 73 17.01 -35.30 4.89
C VAL A 73 17.18 -33.80 5.11
N GLY A 74 18.36 -33.24 4.83
CA GLY A 74 18.60 -31.80 4.90
C GLY A 74 17.89 -31.01 3.79
N LEU A 75 17.86 -31.54 2.57
CA LEU A 75 17.34 -30.85 1.39
C LEU A 75 15.80 -30.79 1.37
N VAL A 76 15.12 -31.83 1.81
CA VAL A 76 13.65 -31.91 1.75
C VAL A 76 12.95 -30.77 2.50
N PRO A 77 13.29 -30.44 3.77
CA PRO A 77 12.72 -29.28 4.47
C PRO A 77 13.03 -27.96 3.78
N VAL A 78 14.23 -27.80 3.23
CA VAL A 78 14.62 -26.58 2.49
C VAL A 78 13.77 -26.42 1.24
N LEU A 79 13.57 -27.48 0.46
CA LEU A 79 12.70 -27.46 -0.71
C LEU A 79 11.24 -27.19 -0.34
N ALA A 80 10.75 -27.75 0.77
CA ALA A 80 9.41 -27.49 1.27
C ALA A 80 9.23 -26.00 1.67
N LEU A 81 10.23 -25.42 2.34
CA LEU A 81 10.25 -24.00 2.70
C LEU A 81 10.25 -23.10 1.46
N VAL A 82 11.14 -23.37 0.49
CA VAL A 82 11.21 -22.61 -0.76
C VAL A 82 9.91 -22.72 -1.55
N ARG A 83 9.32 -23.92 -1.63
CA ARG A 83 8.03 -24.14 -2.29
C ARG A 83 6.94 -23.33 -1.60
N ASN A 84 6.85 -23.38 -0.27
CA ASN A 84 5.83 -22.64 0.48
C ASN A 84 5.99 -21.12 0.31
N ASP A 85 7.20 -20.60 0.45
CA ASP A 85 7.50 -19.16 0.27
C ASP A 85 7.24 -18.71 -1.18
N TYR A 86 7.53 -19.56 -2.18
CA TYR A 86 7.17 -19.30 -3.58
C TYR A 86 5.66 -19.26 -3.79
N GLN A 87 4.89 -20.20 -3.23
CA GLN A 87 3.43 -20.16 -3.31
C GLN A 87 2.86 -18.91 -2.63
N ASN A 88 3.39 -18.55 -1.45
CA ASN A 88 3.02 -17.31 -0.78
C ASN A 88 3.34 -16.06 -1.63
N PHE A 89 4.44 -16.05 -2.37
CA PHE A 89 4.78 -14.99 -3.32
C PHE A 89 3.76 -14.92 -4.47
N ILE A 90 3.39 -16.05 -5.08
CA ILE A 90 2.37 -16.11 -6.13
C ILE A 90 1.00 -15.66 -5.61
N ASN A 91 0.64 -16.06 -4.38
CA ASN A 91 -0.64 -15.74 -3.75
C ASN A 91 -0.84 -14.25 -3.47
N LEU A 92 0.23 -13.43 -3.44
CA LEU A 92 0.13 -11.97 -3.35
C LEU A 92 -0.39 -11.32 -4.64
N GLY A 93 -0.51 -12.11 -5.71
CA GLY A 93 -1.03 -11.67 -7.00
C GLY A 93 0.03 -10.99 -7.88
N PRO A 94 -0.39 -10.39 -8.99
CA PRO A 94 0.51 -9.65 -9.88
C PRO A 94 0.98 -8.35 -9.21
N GLY A 95 2.12 -7.82 -9.66
CA GLY A 95 2.66 -6.53 -9.21
C GLY A 95 3.83 -6.09 -10.07
N GLY A 96 4.70 -5.24 -9.52
CA GLY A 96 5.89 -4.74 -10.22
C GLY A 96 6.90 -5.82 -10.63
N THR A 97 6.96 -6.92 -9.87
CA THR A 97 7.81 -8.08 -10.18
C THR A 97 6.94 -9.20 -10.78
N PRO A 98 7.34 -9.83 -11.90
CA PRO A 98 6.58 -10.93 -12.48
C PRO A 98 6.41 -12.11 -11.51
N SER A 99 5.22 -12.72 -11.50
CA SER A 99 4.89 -13.91 -10.72
C SER A 99 5.50 -15.18 -11.32
N THR A 100 6.82 -15.17 -11.53
CA THR A 100 7.62 -16.29 -12.05
C THR A 100 8.70 -16.67 -11.04
N PHE A 101 9.31 -17.84 -11.22
CA PHE A 101 10.43 -18.26 -10.35
C PHE A 101 11.62 -17.29 -10.41
N ALA A 102 11.92 -16.73 -11.58
CA ALA A 102 12.95 -15.70 -11.72
C ALA A 102 12.61 -14.42 -10.93
N GLY A 103 11.33 -14.01 -10.96
CA GLY A 103 10.83 -12.92 -10.12
C GLY A 103 10.97 -13.22 -8.63
N TYR A 104 10.63 -14.44 -8.21
CA TYR A 104 10.81 -14.92 -6.84
C TYR A 104 12.28 -14.83 -6.39
N VAL A 105 13.22 -15.37 -7.17
CA VAL A 105 14.66 -15.29 -6.85
C VAL A 105 15.12 -13.84 -6.71
N ARG A 106 14.67 -12.94 -7.61
CA ARG A 106 14.97 -11.51 -7.52
C ARG A 106 14.43 -10.89 -6.23
N VAL A 107 13.20 -11.20 -5.85
CA VAL A 107 12.58 -10.75 -4.61
C VAL A 107 13.34 -11.29 -3.41
N SER A 108 13.66 -12.58 -3.38
CA SER A 108 14.42 -13.22 -2.30
C SER A 108 15.80 -12.58 -2.13
N TRP A 109 16.49 -12.25 -3.24
CA TRP A 109 17.73 -11.48 -3.18
C TRP A 109 17.53 -10.09 -2.56
N LEU A 110 16.51 -9.34 -3.01
CA LEU A 110 16.21 -8.01 -2.48
C LEU A 110 15.78 -8.04 -1.00
N ARG A 111 15.10 -9.11 -0.55
CA ARG A 111 14.69 -9.31 0.86
C ARG A 111 15.87 -9.31 1.81
N LEU A 112 17.04 -9.80 1.39
CA LEU A 112 18.27 -9.80 2.21
C LEU A 112 18.72 -8.38 2.58
N TRP A 113 18.37 -7.39 1.77
CA TRP A 113 18.79 -5.99 1.91
C TRP A 113 17.68 -5.07 2.42
N ALA A 114 16.49 -5.62 2.66
CA ALA A 114 15.33 -4.88 3.11
C ALA A 114 15.58 -4.19 4.47
N ILE A 115 14.84 -3.12 4.72
CA ILE A 115 14.77 -2.47 6.02
C ILE A 115 14.20 -3.48 7.02
N ARG A 116 14.90 -3.67 8.15
CA ARG A 116 14.47 -4.58 9.23
C ARG A 116 13.29 -4.02 10.02
N ASP A 117 13.32 -2.73 10.32
CA ASP A 117 12.22 -2.03 11.00
C ASP A 117 11.54 -1.02 10.05
N PRO A 118 10.39 -1.38 9.45
CA PRO A 118 9.65 -0.49 8.56
C PRO A 118 8.93 0.65 9.31
N PHE A 119 8.94 0.66 10.65
CA PHE A 119 8.27 1.67 11.47
C PHE A 119 9.21 2.78 11.96
N SER A 120 10.50 2.69 11.65
CA SER A 120 11.48 3.74 11.91
C SER A 120 11.50 4.79 10.78
N PRO A 121 11.18 6.07 11.05
CA PRO A 121 11.16 7.11 10.02
C PRO A 121 12.56 7.38 9.44
N PRO A 122 12.67 7.77 8.16
CA PRO A 122 13.94 8.23 7.60
C PRO A 122 14.34 9.59 8.22
N LYS A 123 15.65 9.86 8.27
CA LYS A 123 16.15 11.16 8.74
C LYS A 123 15.92 12.23 7.66
N PRO A 124 15.39 13.41 8.02
CA PRO A 124 15.30 14.55 7.09
C PRO A 124 16.69 14.97 6.61
N ASP A 125 16.77 15.39 5.35
CA ASP A 125 17.97 15.99 4.76
C ASP A 125 17.74 17.51 4.65
N PRO A 126 18.42 18.34 5.47
CA PRO A 126 18.21 19.79 5.47
C PRO A 126 18.51 20.45 4.12
N CYS A 127 19.35 19.83 3.29
CA CYS A 127 19.76 20.35 1.99
C CYS A 127 18.75 20.00 0.88
N ARG A 128 17.75 19.16 1.17
CA ARG A 128 16.77 18.69 0.18
C ARG A 128 15.46 19.48 0.27
N PRO A 129 15.03 20.18 -0.80
CA PRO A 129 13.70 20.78 -0.83
C PRO A 129 12.60 19.72 -1.10
N PRO A 130 11.38 19.90 -0.54
CA PRO A 130 11.03 20.86 0.49
C PRO A 130 11.70 20.50 1.83
N GLY A 131 12.16 21.48 2.60
CA GLY A 131 12.90 21.23 3.87
C GLY A 131 12.01 20.84 5.06
N ARG A 132 10.70 20.70 4.87
CA ARG A 132 9.75 20.25 5.90
C ARG A 132 8.53 19.60 5.28
N GLY A 133 7.93 18.66 6.03
CA GLY A 133 6.65 18.06 5.69
C GLY A 133 5.47 19.01 5.86
N ILE A 134 4.31 18.59 5.35
CA ILE A 134 3.04 19.34 5.46
C ILE A 134 2.06 18.73 6.46
N LEU A 135 2.14 17.43 6.75
CA LEU A 135 1.15 16.69 7.54
C LEU A 135 1.15 17.10 9.01
N ALA A 136 2.29 17.50 9.57
CA ALA A 136 2.35 17.96 10.97
C ALA A 136 1.49 19.21 11.23
N ARG A 137 1.15 19.97 10.17
CA ARG A 137 0.27 21.16 10.25
C ARG A 137 -1.20 20.81 10.03
N GLN A 138 -1.47 19.56 9.75
CA GLN A 138 -2.78 19.07 9.41
C GLN A 138 -3.25 18.11 10.51
N SER A 139 -4.56 18.08 10.74
CA SER A 139 -5.15 17.20 11.75
C SER A 139 -5.26 15.77 11.21
N LEU A 140 -4.14 15.05 11.07
CA LEU A 140 -4.17 13.61 10.81
C LEU A 140 -4.58 12.89 12.11
N PRO A 141 -5.76 12.25 12.16
CA PRO A 141 -6.22 11.59 13.38
C PRO A 141 -5.37 10.35 13.66
N TYR A 142 -5.37 9.89 14.91
CA TYR A 142 -4.78 8.60 15.26
C TYR A 142 -5.64 7.46 14.69
N ARG A 143 -5.00 6.44 14.12
CA ARG A 143 -5.70 5.24 13.66
C ARG A 143 -5.96 4.28 14.82
N ALA A 144 -7.22 4.11 15.18
CA ALA A 144 -7.60 3.22 16.28
C ALA A 144 -7.34 1.74 15.96
N GLY A 145 -6.85 1.00 16.95
CA GLY A 145 -6.62 -0.45 16.87
C GLY A 145 -5.22 -0.84 16.37
N PRO A 146 -4.98 -2.15 16.19
CA PRO A 146 -3.70 -2.67 15.73
C PRO A 146 -3.43 -2.30 14.26
N ARG A 147 -2.15 -2.22 13.89
CA ARG A 147 -1.75 -2.06 12.49
C ARG A 147 -2.16 -3.28 11.68
N PRO A 148 -2.50 -3.12 10.39
CA PRO A 148 -2.69 -4.21 9.47
C PRO A 148 -1.43 -5.05 9.32
N LEU A 149 -1.65 -6.33 9.12
CA LEU A 149 -0.65 -7.25 8.64
C LEU A 149 -0.33 -6.93 7.18
N VAL A 150 0.96 -6.90 6.88
CA VAL A 150 1.48 -6.66 5.53
C VAL A 150 2.43 -7.78 5.16
N ALA A 151 2.25 -8.32 3.96
CA ALA A 151 3.07 -9.40 3.41
C ALA A 151 3.74 -8.98 2.11
N GLY A 152 4.90 -9.59 1.83
CA GLY A 152 5.68 -9.34 0.63
C GLY A 152 6.48 -8.03 0.65
N ILE A 153 7.36 -7.91 -0.35
CA ILE A 153 8.16 -6.70 -0.59
C ILE A 153 7.95 -6.14 -2.02
N ALA A 154 7.50 -6.96 -2.96
CA ALA A 154 7.21 -6.63 -4.36
C ALA A 154 6.59 -7.88 -5.04
N PRO A 155 5.25 -8.00 -5.13
CA PRO A 155 4.25 -7.08 -4.59
C PRO A 155 4.27 -7.03 -3.06
N GLN A 156 3.89 -5.88 -2.51
CA GLN A 156 3.64 -5.68 -1.08
C GLN A 156 2.12 -5.50 -0.88
N ARG A 157 1.52 -6.26 0.05
CA ARG A 157 0.06 -6.32 0.24
C ARG A 157 -0.36 -6.21 1.69
N GLN A 158 -1.45 -5.50 1.91
CA GLN A 158 -2.18 -5.49 3.17
C GLN A 158 -3.09 -6.72 3.18
N ILE A 159 -2.82 -7.67 4.06
CA ILE A 159 -3.49 -8.99 4.01
C ILE A 159 -4.78 -9.03 4.83
N ASP A 160 -4.90 -8.15 5.84
CA ASP A 160 -6.09 -7.97 6.66
C ASP A 160 -6.57 -6.50 6.64
N GLN A 161 -7.67 -6.20 7.35
CA GLN A 161 -8.22 -4.84 7.46
C GLN A 161 -8.41 -4.10 6.12
N HIS A 162 -8.84 -4.84 5.08
CA HIS A 162 -9.03 -4.33 3.71
C HIS A 162 -9.88 -3.06 3.68
N GLY A 163 -9.54 -2.14 2.78
CA GLY A 163 -10.23 -0.86 2.71
C GLY A 163 -11.67 -0.97 2.24
N ALA A 164 -12.55 -0.10 2.73
CA ALA A 164 -13.92 -0.04 2.24
C ALA A 164 -13.95 0.33 0.74
N ARG A 165 -14.75 -0.36 -0.08
CA ARG A 165 -14.82 -0.10 -1.53
C ARG A 165 -15.22 1.35 -1.85
N GLN A 166 -16.11 1.94 -1.06
CA GLN A 166 -16.51 3.34 -1.23
C GLN A 166 -15.33 4.30 -1.02
N CYS A 167 -14.53 4.03 -0.01
CA CYS A 167 -13.31 4.75 0.32
C CYS A 167 -12.31 4.71 -0.85
N TYR A 168 -12.07 3.50 -1.37
CA TYR A 168 -11.23 3.28 -2.55
C TYR A 168 -11.71 4.05 -3.80
N LEU A 169 -13.00 4.00 -4.12
CA LEU A 169 -13.55 4.73 -5.27
C LEU A 169 -13.47 6.25 -5.07
N SER A 170 -13.67 6.74 -3.84
CA SER A 170 -13.54 8.15 -3.49
C SER A 170 -12.10 8.65 -3.71
N LEU A 171 -11.12 7.84 -3.30
CA LEU A 171 -9.70 8.08 -3.50
C LEU A 171 -9.34 8.22 -4.98
N ARG A 172 -9.76 7.24 -5.80
CA ARG A 172 -9.50 7.24 -7.25
C ARG A 172 -10.09 8.45 -7.95
N ARG A 173 -11.36 8.76 -7.67
CA ARG A 173 -12.03 9.96 -8.20
C ARG A 173 -11.30 11.25 -7.79
N THR A 174 -10.74 11.30 -6.59
CA THR A 174 -10.00 12.48 -6.13
C THR A 174 -8.68 12.64 -6.91
N MET A 175 -7.97 11.55 -7.19
CA MET A 175 -6.76 11.58 -8.03
C MET A 175 -7.08 12.06 -9.46
N GLU A 176 -8.13 11.51 -10.07
CA GLU A 176 -8.59 11.89 -11.41
C GLU A 176 -9.01 13.37 -11.46
N ARG A 177 -9.79 13.83 -10.46
CA ARG A 177 -10.16 15.25 -10.36
C ARG A 177 -8.94 16.15 -10.21
N LEU A 178 -7.94 15.78 -9.41
CA LEU A 178 -6.73 16.59 -9.24
C LEU A 178 -5.98 16.74 -10.56
N SER A 179 -5.85 15.66 -11.32
CA SER A 179 -5.28 15.65 -12.66
C SER A 179 -6.07 16.58 -13.59
N TRP A 180 -7.40 16.48 -13.59
CA TRP A 180 -8.27 17.29 -14.44
C TRP A 180 -8.26 18.79 -14.09
N HIS A 181 -8.20 19.16 -12.80
CA HIS A 181 -8.15 20.56 -12.36
C HIS A 181 -6.77 21.21 -12.51
N SER A 182 -5.71 20.40 -12.62
CA SER A 182 -4.34 20.90 -12.72
C SER A 182 -3.53 20.08 -13.74
N PRO A 183 -3.97 20.05 -15.01
CA PRO A 183 -3.38 19.17 -16.03
C PRO A 183 -1.96 19.55 -16.38
N ALA A 184 -1.55 20.81 -16.15
CA ALA A 184 -0.17 21.27 -16.32
C ALA A 184 0.78 20.73 -15.22
N LYS A 185 0.25 20.24 -14.10
CA LYS A 185 1.05 19.76 -12.96
C LYS A 185 0.96 18.25 -12.79
N PHE A 186 -0.23 17.71 -12.98
CA PHE A 186 -0.54 16.32 -12.66
C PHE A 186 -1.07 15.57 -13.89
N GLY A 187 -0.90 14.25 -13.85
CA GLY A 187 -1.48 13.28 -14.78
C GLY A 187 -1.88 12.02 -14.01
N THR A 188 -2.80 11.23 -14.55
CA THR A 188 -3.17 9.93 -13.99
C THR A 188 -3.00 8.85 -15.05
N GLU A 189 -2.30 7.78 -14.69
CA GLU A 189 -1.99 6.66 -15.59
C GLU A 189 -1.86 5.36 -14.78
N ARG A 190 -1.61 4.24 -15.46
CA ARG A 190 -1.25 2.97 -14.82
C ARG A 190 0.09 3.11 -14.07
N SER A 191 0.18 2.59 -12.84
CA SER A 191 1.43 2.64 -12.07
C SER A 191 2.60 2.03 -12.82
N CYS A 192 3.76 2.68 -12.79
CA CYS A 192 5.00 2.17 -13.34
C CYS A 192 5.73 1.27 -12.34
N LEU A 193 5.61 1.54 -11.03
CA LEU A 193 6.18 0.67 -9.98
C LEU A 193 5.41 -0.63 -9.82
N GLU A 194 4.09 -0.53 -9.70
CA GLU A 194 3.22 -1.67 -9.44
C GLU A 194 2.81 -2.39 -10.73
N LYS A 195 2.98 -1.73 -11.88
CA LYS A 195 2.49 -2.18 -13.18
C LYS A 195 1.00 -2.45 -13.18
N HIS A 196 0.23 -2.01 -12.18
CA HIS A 196 -1.22 -2.21 -12.04
C HIS A 196 -1.79 -1.03 -11.21
N GLY A 197 -3.11 -0.87 -11.20
CA GLY A 197 -3.77 0.18 -10.43
C GLY A 197 -3.59 1.59 -10.98
N LEU A 198 -4.41 2.51 -10.45
CA LEU A 198 -4.36 3.93 -10.77
C LEU A 198 -3.20 4.60 -10.04
N ALA A 199 -2.41 5.38 -10.77
CA ALA A 199 -1.32 6.18 -10.23
C ALA A 199 -1.46 7.65 -10.61
N LEU A 200 -0.97 8.52 -9.72
CA LEU A 200 -0.86 9.96 -9.93
C LEU A 200 0.59 10.31 -10.23
N PHE A 201 0.82 11.01 -11.33
CA PHE A 201 2.11 11.47 -11.80
C PHE A 201 2.22 12.98 -11.75
N VAL A 202 3.43 13.49 -11.52
CA VAL A 202 3.77 14.91 -11.62
C VAL A 202 4.57 15.14 -12.90
N ARG A 203 4.20 16.18 -13.66
CA ARG A 203 4.85 16.51 -14.94
C ARG A 203 6.26 17.08 -14.80
N HIS A 204 6.53 17.77 -13.69
CA HIS A 204 7.85 18.35 -13.39
C HIS A 204 8.36 17.85 -12.04
N PRO A 205 8.77 16.58 -11.95
CA PRO A 205 9.14 15.98 -10.68
C PRO A 205 10.54 16.46 -10.25
N LEU A 206 10.70 16.76 -8.96
CA LEU A 206 12.01 17.07 -8.38
C LEU A 206 12.95 15.84 -8.36
N ARG A 207 12.38 14.63 -8.46
CA ARG A 207 13.12 13.37 -8.62
C ARG A 207 12.39 12.45 -9.59
N THR A 208 13.13 11.85 -10.50
CA THR A 208 12.61 10.97 -11.54
C THR A 208 12.72 9.50 -11.12
N ASN A 209 11.92 9.06 -10.14
CA ASN A 209 11.61 7.64 -10.03
C ASN A 209 10.32 7.40 -10.82
N CYS A 210 10.33 6.42 -11.73
CA CYS A 210 9.14 6.03 -12.49
C CYS A 210 8.42 7.20 -13.18
N GLN A 211 9.17 8.06 -13.89
CA GLN A 211 8.60 9.17 -14.67
C GLN A 211 7.74 10.16 -13.87
N GLY A 212 8.03 10.32 -12.57
CA GLY A 212 7.32 11.28 -11.71
C GLY A 212 6.09 10.70 -11.01
N GLU A 213 5.99 9.38 -10.88
CA GLU A 213 4.96 8.73 -10.07
C GLU A 213 5.05 9.17 -8.60
N VAL A 214 3.98 9.80 -8.11
CA VAL A 214 3.90 10.30 -6.72
C VAL A 214 3.21 9.30 -5.81
N CYS A 215 2.11 8.72 -6.28
CA CYS A 215 1.39 7.68 -5.56
C CYS A 215 0.66 6.75 -6.51
N HIS A 216 0.38 5.54 -6.04
CA HIS A 216 -0.50 4.59 -6.71
C HIS A 216 -1.35 3.83 -5.69
N VAL A 217 -2.53 3.43 -6.11
CA VAL A 217 -3.49 2.71 -5.28
C VAL A 217 -3.61 1.28 -5.77
N HIS A 218 -3.60 0.33 -4.84
CA HIS A 218 -3.82 -1.08 -5.14
C HIS A 218 -5.29 -1.36 -5.38
N ASP A 219 -5.59 -2.07 -6.46
CA ASP A 219 -6.96 -2.50 -6.77
C ASP A 219 -7.43 -3.65 -5.86
N SER A 220 -6.49 -4.37 -5.21
CA SER A 220 -6.73 -5.61 -4.47
C SER A 220 -7.06 -5.42 -3.00
N ASP A 221 -6.27 -4.62 -2.27
CA ASP A 221 -6.46 -4.35 -0.83
C ASP A 221 -6.86 -2.90 -0.51
N HIS A 222 -6.90 -2.05 -1.54
CA HIS A 222 -7.19 -0.62 -1.46
C HIS A 222 -6.18 0.20 -0.64
N SER A 223 -5.03 -0.37 -0.30
CA SER A 223 -3.91 0.38 0.24
C SER A 223 -3.21 1.16 -0.88
N MET A 224 -2.29 2.04 -0.53
CA MET A 224 -1.57 2.84 -1.52
C MET A 224 -0.10 2.99 -1.18
N HIS A 225 0.72 3.12 -2.21
CA HIS A 225 2.09 3.57 -2.05
C HIS A 225 2.27 5.02 -2.46
N MET A 226 3.17 5.73 -1.77
CA MET A 226 3.50 7.10 -2.10
C MET A 226 4.90 7.50 -1.65
N CYS A 227 5.48 8.48 -2.33
CA CYS A 227 6.70 9.16 -1.89
C CYS A 227 6.33 10.40 -1.07
N LEU A 228 6.82 10.49 0.16
CA LEU A 228 6.52 11.59 1.09
C LEU A 228 7.77 12.28 1.61
N HIS A 229 7.62 13.44 2.24
CA HIS A 229 8.73 14.03 2.98
C HIS A 229 9.02 13.21 4.26
N PRO A 230 10.27 13.05 4.72
CA PRO A 230 10.60 12.34 5.97
C PRO A 230 9.77 12.73 7.20
N ASP A 231 9.43 14.01 7.36
CA ASP A 231 8.53 14.47 8.42
C ASP A 231 7.11 13.93 8.31
N ASP A 232 6.59 13.83 7.08
CA ASP A 232 5.25 13.32 6.80
C ASP A 232 5.21 11.80 7.00
N ILE A 233 6.31 11.12 6.65
CA ILE A 233 6.51 9.70 6.97
C ILE A 233 6.47 9.51 8.48
N ARG A 234 7.22 10.30 9.24
CA ARG A 234 7.19 10.25 10.71
C ARG A 234 5.78 10.43 11.25
N GLU A 235 5.01 11.40 10.76
CA GLU A 235 3.63 11.62 11.20
C GLU A 235 2.73 10.41 10.92
N ILE A 236 2.75 9.86 9.70
CA ILE A 236 1.97 8.68 9.31
C ILE A 236 2.35 7.46 10.15
N LEU A 237 3.65 7.24 10.38
CA LEU A 237 4.13 6.14 11.20
C LEU A 237 3.65 6.30 12.64
N CYS A 238 3.85 7.47 13.26
CA CYS A 238 3.42 7.74 14.64
C CYS A 238 1.90 7.61 14.82
N LYS A 239 1.10 7.98 13.83
CA LYS A 239 -0.37 7.93 13.89
C LYS A 239 -0.97 6.58 13.50
N GLY A 240 -0.17 5.59 13.13
CA GLY A 240 -0.65 4.24 12.81
C GLY A 240 -1.16 4.06 11.36
N TRP A 241 -0.91 5.02 10.47
CA TRP A 241 -1.49 5.05 9.13
C TRP A 241 -0.66 4.37 8.05
N GLY A 242 0.58 3.96 8.35
CA GLY A 242 1.41 3.29 7.36
C GLY A 242 2.64 2.64 7.93
N GLN A 243 3.45 2.14 7.00
CA GLN A 243 4.78 1.60 7.22
C GLN A 243 5.68 1.95 6.03
N ARG A 244 6.99 2.00 6.23
CA ARG A 244 7.92 2.18 5.11
C ARG A 244 7.91 0.96 4.21
N HIS A 245 8.14 1.19 2.92
CA HIS A 245 8.36 0.08 2.00
C HIS A 245 9.68 -0.62 2.38
N PRO A 246 9.75 -1.96 2.46
CA PRO A 246 10.96 -2.66 2.88
C PRO A 246 12.18 -2.35 2.01
N LEU A 247 11.96 -2.06 0.73
CA LEU A 247 13.00 -1.63 -0.21
C LEU A 247 13.32 -0.12 -0.18
N ALA A 248 12.68 0.69 0.66
CA ALA A 248 12.94 2.14 0.78
C ALA A 248 14.22 2.47 1.55
N ARG A 249 15.29 1.70 1.29
CA ARG A 249 16.59 1.84 1.93
C ARG A 249 17.54 2.62 1.04
N LYS A 250 18.23 3.60 1.61
CA LYS A 250 19.43 4.16 0.99
C LYS A 250 20.61 3.28 1.40
N HIS A 251 21.25 2.63 0.42
CA HIS A 251 22.44 1.84 0.64
C HIS A 251 23.51 2.22 -0.36
N TRP A 252 24.78 2.21 0.06
CA TRP A 252 25.89 2.62 -0.79
C TRP A 252 26.34 1.52 -1.76
N LEU A 253 26.21 0.24 -1.37
CA LEU A 253 26.57 -0.91 -2.22
C LEU A 253 25.48 -1.33 -3.21
N LEU A 254 24.22 -0.99 -2.96
CA LEU A 254 23.11 -1.51 -3.75
C LEU A 254 22.03 -0.45 -3.91
N GLN A 255 21.77 -0.09 -5.17
CA GLN A 255 20.68 0.82 -5.51
C GLN A 255 19.35 0.07 -5.44
N MET A 256 18.49 0.50 -4.52
CA MET A 256 17.14 -0.03 -4.39
C MET A 256 16.23 0.49 -5.52
N PRO A 257 15.23 -0.31 -5.96
CA PRO A 257 14.33 0.06 -7.06
C PRO A 257 13.33 1.16 -6.68
N VAL A 258 13.20 1.50 -5.39
CA VAL A 258 12.24 2.48 -4.89
C VAL A 258 12.96 3.62 -4.15
N SER A 259 12.27 4.75 -4.03
CA SER A 259 12.79 5.91 -3.27
C SER A 259 12.98 5.55 -1.80
N PRO A 260 13.98 6.11 -1.10
CA PRO A 260 14.10 5.97 0.35
C PRO A 260 12.91 6.54 1.13
N ASP A 261 12.11 7.39 0.47
CA ASP A 261 10.92 8.01 1.04
C ASP A 261 9.61 7.30 0.65
N PHE A 262 9.73 6.09 0.11
CA PHE A 262 8.59 5.32 -0.35
C PHE A 262 7.92 4.59 0.82
N VAL A 263 6.63 4.83 1.00
CA VAL A 263 5.84 4.26 2.09
C VAL A 263 4.60 3.56 1.56
N MET A 264 4.10 2.61 2.35
CA MET A 264 2.78 2.04 2.22
C MET A 264 1.86 2.75 3.21
N VAL A 265 0.79 3.36 2.70
CA VAL A 265 -0.31 3.90 3.51
C VAL A 265 -1.44 2.90 3.49
N TYR A 266 -1.90 2.54 4.68
CA TYR A 266 -2.92 1.52 4.86
C TYR A 266 -4.29 1.99 4.35
N ALA A 267 -5.08 1.03 3.91
CA ALA A 267 -6.42 1.28 3.44
C ALA A 267 -7.36 1.70 4.61
N PRO A 268 -8.18 2.75 4.45
CA PRO A 268 -9.18 3.11 5.47
C PRO A 268 -10.33 2.11 5.53
N ARG A 269 -10.76 1.74 6.73
CA ARG A 269 -11.78 0.69 6.96
C ARG A 269 -13.22 1.15 6.73
N GLY A 270 -13.46 2.43 6.42
CA GLY A 270 -14.78 3.07 6.55
C GLY A 270 -14.99 3.58 7.98
N LYS A 271 -16.23 3.89 8.42
CA LYS A 271 -16.48 4.33 9.81
C LYS A 271 -15.89 3.28 10.78
N PRO A 272 -14.95 3.62 11.71
CA PRO A 272 -14.65 4.92 12.32
C PRO A 272 -13.52 5.76 11.68
N ASP A 273 -12.88 5.28 10.62
CA ASP A 273 -11.81 5.98 9.93
C ASP A 273 -12.37 7.17 9.10
N PRO A 274 -11.69 8.33 9.05
CA PRO A 274 -12.11 9.46 8.22
C PRO A 274 -12.10 9.11 6.72
N ASP A 275 -12.95 9.77 5.93
CA ASP A 275 -13.03 9.57 4.48
C ASP A 275 -11.63 9.70 3.81
N PRO A 276 -11.19 8.70 3.02
CA PRO A 276 -9.91 8.75 2.32
C PRO A 276 -9.79 9.90 1.33
N ALA A 277 -10.89 10.45 0.81
CA ALA A 277 -10.80 11.69 0.06
C ALA A 277 -10.17 12.76 0.96
N ALA A 278 -10.68 12.93 2.18
CA ALA A 278 -10.10 13.87 3.15
C ALA A 278 -8.63 13.52 3.49
N SER A 279 -8.27 12.24 3.55
CA SER A 279 -6.88 11.78 3.81
C SER A 279 -5.92 12.01 2.64
N LEU A 280 -6.36 11.83 1.39
CA LEU A 280 -5.60 12.20 0.20
C LEU A 280 -5.53 13.73 0.05
N TRP A 281 -6.60 14.45 0.40
CA TRP A 281 -6.64 15.92 0.47
C TRP A 281 -5.68 16.48 1.53
N LEU A 282 -5.50 15.77 2.65
CA LEU A 282 -4.45 16.06 3.64
C LEU A 282 -3.07 15.95 2.96
N VAL A 283 -2.75 14.82 2.34
CA VAL A 283 -1.43 14.58 1.73
C VAL A 283 -1.12 15.44 0.47
N LEU A 284 -2.10 15.80 -0.35
CA LEU A 284 -1.87 16.49 -1.63
C LEU A 284 -2.06 18.02 -1.60
N ARG A 285 -2.47 18.61 -0.46
CA ARG A 285 -2.53 20.08 -0.28
C ARG A 285 -1.14 20.68 -0.05
N ALA A 286 -0.31 20.72 -1.09
CA ALA A 286 0.72 21.76 -1.16
C ALA A 286 0.01 23.10 -1.46
N PRO A 287 0.13 24.15 -0.62
CA PRO A 287 -0.30 25.47 -1.04
C PRO A 287 0.54 25.88 -2.26
N PRO A 288 -0.02 26.63 -3.23
CA PRO A 288 0.80 27.21 -4.27
C PRO A 288 1.94 28.03 -3.63
N PRO A 289 3.14 28.07 -4.22
CA PRO A 289 4.17 28.97 -3.75
C PRO A 289 3.56 30.36 -3.68
N ARG A 290 3.54 30.97 -2.49
CA ARG A 290 3.12 32.37 -2.34
C ARG A 290 3.96 33.15 -3.33
N ARG A 291 3.34 33.72 -4.36
CA ARG A 291 4.00 34.73 -5.19
C ARG A 291 4.53 35.75 -4.19
N ARG A 292 5.85 35.90 -4.10
CA ARG A 292 6.45 37.05 -3.43
C ARG A 292 5.71 38.25 -4.00
N ALA A 293 5.02 39.01 -3.14
CA ALA A 293 4.49 40.29 -3.53
C ALA A 293 5.65 41.03 -4.19
N ARG A 294 5.54 41.32 -5.48
CA ARG A 294 6.45 42.26 -6.13
C ARG A 294 6.31 43.53 -5.32
N ASN A 295 7.35 43.92 -4.60
CA ASN A 295 7.44 45.25 -4.03
C ASN A 295 7.18 46.21 -5.18
N ARG A 296 6.03 46.86 -5.12
CA ARG A 296 5.67 47.96 -5.99
C ARG A 296 6.62 49.08 -5.59
N ILE A 297 7.71 49.23 -6.33
CA ILE A 297 8.57 50.42 -6.22
C ILE A 297 7.64 51.59 -6.56
N ARG A 298 7.30 52.39 -5.55
CA ARG A 298 6.74 53.73 -5.75
C ARG A 298 7.86 54.55 -6.38
N THR A 299 7.75 54.85 -7.65
CA THR A 299 8.47 55.96 -8.27
C THR A 299 7.57 57.19 -8.19
N SER A 300 7.85 58.06 -7.21
CA SER A 300 7.74 59.52 -7.36
C SER A 300 9.12 60.04 -6.94
N PRO A 301 9.71 60.97 -7.72
CA PRO A 301 9.40 62.36 -7.44
C PRO A 301 9.26 63.25 -8.69
N ASP A 302 8.32 64.19 -8.61
CA ASP A 302 8.51 65.51 -9.19
C ASP A 302 9.60 66.23 -8.39
N LEU A 303 10.58 66.81 -9.09
CA LEU A 303 11.35 68.02 -8.72
C LEU A 303 12.45 68.26 -9.76
N ALA A 304 12.11 69.08 -10.78
CA ALA A 304 12.93 70.05 -11.51
C ALA A 304 12.31 70.29 -12.90
#